data_AF-A0A1Q5MT67-F1
#
_entry.id   AF-A0A1Q5MT67-F1
#
_cell.length_a   1.000
_cell.length_b   1.000
_cell.length_c   1.000
_cell.angle_alpha   90.00
_cell.angle_beta   90.00
_cell.angle_gamma   90.00
#
_symmetry.space_group_name_H-M   'P 1'
#
loop_
_entity.id
_entity.type
_entity.pdbx_description
1 polymer ?
#
loop_
_entity_poly.entity_id
_entity_poly.type
_entity_poly.pdbx_seq_one_letter_code
_entity_poly.pdbx_strand_id
1 'polypeptide(L)' 'MQWDIEVARIVARHSGRSVERLEPQTDLADDLGLDDAAVIGVLADLKAAGFHVQDGVDLGSLTTVQALTDAVTRER' A
#
# COMPACT_ATOMS: atom_id res chain seq x y z
N MET A 1 10.40 -11.49 -6.01
CA MET A 1 9.43 -10.40 -5.73
C MET A 1 10.17 -9.09 -5.83
N GLN A 2 9.75 -8.22 -6.74
CA GLN A 2 10.34 -6.90 -6.93
C GLN A 2 9.51 -5.91 -6.12
N TRP A 3 10.11 -5.37 -5.06
CA TRP A 3 9.52 -4.28 -4.28
C TRP A 3 9.35 -3.06 -5.17
N ASP A 4 8.12 -2.54 -5.34
CA ASP A 4 7.90 -1.30 -6.07
C ASP A 4 8.08 -0.09 -5.15
N ILE A 5 9.19 0.64 -5.32
CA ILE A 5 9.58 1.78 -4.46
C ILE A 5 8.49 2.85 -4.42
N GLU A 6 7.71 2.98 -5.48
CA GLU A 6 6.62 3.95 -5.57
C GLU A 6 5.45 3.59 -4.65
N VAL A 7 5.13 2.31 -4.49
CA VAL A 7 4.11 1.85 -3.53
C VAL A 7 4.52 2.20 -2.11
N ALA A 8 5.76 1.86 -1.73
CA ALA A 8 6.25 2.20 -0.39
C ALA A 8 6.33 3.71 -0.13
N ARG A 9 6.61 4.53 -1.16
CA ARG A 9 6.55 6.00 -1.05
C ARG A 9 5.15 6.52 -0.72
N ILE A 10 4.12 5.95 -1.34
CA ILE A 10 2.73 6.37 -1.12
C ILE A 10 2.26 5.92 0.28
N VAL A 11 2.53 4.67 0.67
CA VAL A 11 2.22 4.17 2.02
C VAL A 11 2.92 4.98 3.11
N ALA A 12 4.22 5.27 2.92
CA ALA A 12 5.01 6.08 3.85
C ALA A 12 4.42 7.49 4.04
N ARG A 13 3.91 8.10 2.96
CA ARG A 13 3.29 9.43 3.01
C ARG A 13 2.02 9.44 3.87
N HIS A 14 1.15 8.43 3.71
CA HIS A 14 -0.10 8.33 4.48
C HIS A 14 0.16 7.99 5.95
N SER A 15 1.17 7.16 6.23
CA SER A 15 1.54 6.77 7.60
C SER A 15 2.44 7.77 8.34
N GLY A 16 2.92 8.82 7.65
CA GLY A 16 3.90 9.75 8.20
C GLY A 16 5.28 9.13 8.49
N ARG A 17 5.54 7.91 8.00
CA ARG A 17 6.82 7.22 8.16
C ARG A 17 7.76 7.49 6.98
N SER A 18 9.04 7.16 7.16
CA SER A 18 10.03 7.21 6.09
C SER A 18 10.09 5.87 5.35
N VAL A 19 10.19 5.91 4.02
CA VAL A 19 10.21 4.72 3.13
C VAL A 19 11.29 3.71 3.52
N GLU A 20 12.43 4.18 4.02
CA GLU A 20 13.58 3.36 4.42
C GLU A 20 13.32 2.40 5.58
N ARG A 21 12.22 2.61 6.33
CA ARG A 21 11.83 1.79 7.50
C ARG A 21 10.64 0.87 7.23
N LEU A 22 10.08 0.88 6.02
CA LEU A 22 9.01 -0.05 5.69
C LEU A 22 9.61 -1.42 5.38
N GLU A 23 8.99 -2.46 5.90
CA GLU A 23 9.27 -3.86 5.57
C GLU A 23 8.01 -4.48 4.95
N PRO A 24 8.10 -5.58 4.18
CA PRO A 24 6.93 -6.16 3.53
C PRO A 24 5.92 -6.68 4.57
N GLN A 25 6.43 -7.18 5.69
CA GLN A 25 5.65 -7.74 6.80
C GLN A 25 5.09 -6.65 7.73
N THR A 26 5.42 -5.37 7.50
CA THR A 26 4.92 -4.27 8.35
C THR A 26 3.41 -4.20 8.29
N ASP A 27 2.78 -4.13 9.46
CA ASP A 27 1.34 -4.07 9.59
C ASP A 27 0.80 -2.68 9.24
N LEU A 28 -0.26 -2.61 8.44
CA LEU A 28 -0.85 -1.33 8.02
C LEU A 28 -1.56 -0.65 9.19
N ALA A 29 -2.28 -1.39 10.04
CA ALA A 29 -3.06 -0.83 11.13
C ALA A 29 -2.22 -0.62 12.39
N ASP A 30 -1.55 -1.67 12.86
CA ASP A 30 -0.85 -1.67 14.16
C ASP A 30 0.49 -0.94 14.08
N ASP A 31 1.28 -1.14 13.02
CA ASP A 31 2.57 -0.48 12.88
C ASP A 31 2.43 0.91 12.24
N LEU A 32 1.57 1.06 11.23
CA LEU A 32 1.48 2.27 10.42
C LEU A 32 0.30 3.17 10.75
N GLY A 33 -0.67 2.70 11.55
CA GLY A 33 -1.85 3.49 11.93
C GLY A 33 -2.80 3.77 10.77
N LEU A 34 -2.74 2.97 9.69
CA LEU A 34 -3.60 3.08 8.52
C LEU A 34 -4.86 2.25 8.74
N ASP A 35 -5.98 2.93 8.90
CA ASP A 35 -7.31 2.32 8.91
C ASP A 35 -7.83 2.09 7.47
N ASP A 36 -9.01 1.48 7.34
CA ASP A 36 -9.64 1.21 6.04
C ASP A 36 -9.79 2.48 5.18
N ALA A 37 -10.06 3.64 5.80
CA ALA A 37 -10.19 4.90 5.10
C ALA A 37 -8.83 5.38 4.55
N ALA A 38 -7.77 5.25 5.34
CA ALA A 38 -6.41 5.54 4.90
C ALA A 38 -5.94 4.58 3.80
N VAL A 39 -6.25 3.28 3.91
CA VAL A 39 -5.96 2.28 2.87
C VAL A 39 -6.65 2.62 1.55
N ILE A 40 -7.92 3.02 1.59
CA ILE A 40 -8.63 3.51 0.40
C ILE A 40 -7.91 4.74 -0.20
N GLY A 41 -7.43 5.66 0.63
CA GLY A 41 -6.64 6.81 0.21
C GLY A 41 -5.32 6.41 -0.48
N VAL A 42 -4.60 5.45 0.09
CA VAL A 42 -3.38 4.88 -0.52
C VAL A 42 -3.68 4.25 -1.88
N LEU A 43 -4.74 3.44 -1.99
CA LEU A 43 -5.15 2.82 -3.24
C LEU A 43 -5.57 3.86 -4.30
N ALA A 44 -6.23 4.94 -3.89
CA ALA A 44 -6.58 6.05 -4.78
C ALA A 44 -5.35 6.78 -5.32
N ASP A 45 -4.37 7.06 -4.47
CA ASP A 45 -3.10 7.67 -4.87
C ASP A 45 -2.28 6.75 -5.78
N LEU A 46 -2.28 5.44 -5.51
CA LEU A 46 -1.67 4.43 -6.37
C LEU A 46 -2.30 4.41 -7.75
N LYS A 47 -3.64 4.45 -7.81
CA LYS A 47 -4.37 4.55 -9.07
C LYS A 47 -4.02 5.82 -9.84
N ALA A 48 -3.91 6.96 -9.15
CA ALA A 48 -3.46 8.21 -9.74
C ALA A 48 -2.00 8.16 -10.25
N ALA A 49 -1.15 7.37 -9.61
CA ALA A 49 0.23 7.11 -10.04
C ALA A 49 0.34 6.09 -11.20
N GLY A 50 -0.79 5.55 -11.69
CA GLY A 50 -0.82 4.61 -12.81
C GLY A 50 -0.75 3.14 -12.42
N PHE A 51 -0.99 2.80 -11.14
CA PHE A 51 -1.17 1.41 -10.72
C PHE A 51 -2.60 0.96 -10.96
N HIS A 52 -2.75 -0.28 -11.41
CA HIS A 52 -4.03 -0.98 -11.44
C HIS A 52 -4.23 -1.72 -10.13
N VAL A 53 -5.30 -1.37 -9.40
CA VAL A 53 -5.74 -2.11 -8.21
C VAL A 53 -6.58 -3.29 -8.67
N GLN A 54 -6.30 -4.48 -8.14
CA GLN A 54 -7.05 -5.70 -8.47
C GLN A 54 -8.55 -5.54 -8.20
N ASP A 55 -9.37 -5.99 -9.15
CA ASP A 55 -10.82 -5.97 -9.00
C ASP A 55 -11.28 -6.90 -7.87
N GLY A 56 -12.20 -6.40 -7.03
CA GLY A 56 -12.75 -7.18 -5.91
C GLY A 56 -11.78 -7.38 -4.75
N VAL A 57 -10.73 -6.56 -4.64
CA VAL A 57 -9.83 -6.61 -3.48
C VAL A 57 -10.61 -6.45 -2.18
N ASP A 58 -10.36 -7.35 -1.22
CA ASP A 58 -10.94 -7.27 0.11
C ASP A 58 -10.05 -6.38 1.00
N LEU A 59 -10.59 -5.25 1.47
CA LEU A 59 -9.86 -4.36 2.37
C LEU A 59 -9.43 -5.07 3.66
N GLY A 60 -10.22 -6.03 4.16
CA GLY A 60 -9.86 -6.81 5.34
C GLY A 60 -8.66 -7.74 5.13
N SER A 61 -8.32 -8.02 3.87
CA SER A 61 -7.12 -8.79 3.51
C SER A 61 -5.85 -7.94 3.39
N LEU A 62 -6.01 -6.61 3.31
CA LEU A 62 -4.90 -5.65 3.22
C LEU A 62 -4.42 -5.31 4.62
N THR A 63 -3.76 -6.26 5.27
CA THR A 63 -3.23 -6.08 6.63
C THR A 63 -1.76 -5.66 6.64
N THR A 64 -1.02 -5.91 5.56
CA THR A 64 0.42 -5.64 5.48
C THR A 64 0.79 -4.84 4.24
N VAL A 65 1.95 -4.19 4.28
CA VAL A 65 2.52 -3.50 3.10
C VAL A 65 2.68 -4.46 1.93
N GLN A 66 3.04 -5.72 2.17
CA GLN A 66 3.12 -6.76 1.15
C GLN A 66 1.76 -7.04 0.52
N ALA A 67 0.71 -7.25 1.33
CA ALA A 67 -0.64 -7.49 0.81
C ALA A 67 -1.14 -6.33 -0.07
N LEU A 68 -0.85 -5.09 0.33
CA LEU A 68 -1.19 -3.90 -0.45
C LEU A 68 -0.37 -3.79 -1.74
N THR A 69 0.90 -4.20 -1.71
CA THR A 69 1.75 -4.26 -2.91
C THR A 69 1.26 -5.33 -3.88
N ASP A 70 0.82 -6.49 -3.38
CA ASP A 70 0.29 -7.59 -4.20
C ASP A 70 -1.09 -7.26 -4.80
N ALA A 71 -1.87 -6.42 -4.10
CA ALA A 71 -3.16 -5.91 -4.57
C ALA A 71 -3.05 -4.93 -5.75
N VAL A 72 -1.85 -4.43 -6.06
CA VAL A 72 -1.63 -3.48 -7.15
C VAL A 72 -0.62 -3.98 -8.15
N THR A 73 -0.82 -3.63 -9.41
CA THR A 73 0.08 -3.98 -10.50
C THR A 73 0.34 -2.76 -11.35
N ARG A 74 1.54 -2.62 -11.89
CA ARG A 74 1.86 -1.55 -12.85
C ARG A 74 1.65 -2.09 -14.26
N GLU A 75 0.70 -1.54 -15.00
CA GLU A 75 0.65 -1.75 -16.45
C GLU A 75 1.91 -1.09 -17.05
N ARG A 76 2.75 -1.90 -17.68
CA ARG A 76 4.00 -1.48 -18.32
C ARG A 76 3.72 -0.91 -19.71
#